data_AF-A0A1Q7SI65-F1
#
_entry.id   AF-A0A1Q7SI65-F1
#
_cell.length_a   1.000
_cell.length_b   1.000
_cell.length_c   1.000
_cell.angle_alpha   90.00
_cell.angle_beta   90.00
_cell.angle_gamma   90.00
#
_symmetry.space_group_name_H-M   'P 1'
#
loop_
_entity.id
_entity.type
_entity.pdbx_description
1 polymer ?
#
loop_
_entity_poly.entity_id
_entity_poly.type
_entity_poly.pdbx_seq_one_letter_code
_entity_poly.pdbx_strand_id
1 'polypeptide(L)'
;MRFWDTSALVPLFVAESQSRAAAGFLRDDPDVVVWTLTRVELLSAFARRRRSEATAARQLRVARRQLLATWERWSEVTAVDLVRRRAERIVETHPLRAADALQIGAAVVAAEDDPDSLPFVTFDEAQAAAAEREGFHVIGPD
;
A
#
# COMPACT_ATOMS: atom_id res chain seq x y z
N MET A 1 12.61 -7.17 -2.09
CA MET A 1 11.82 -5.97 -2.38
C MET A 1 10.39 -6.33 -2.74
N ARG A 2 9.41 -5.64 -2.17
CA ARG A 2 7.97 -5.80 -2.46
C ARG A 2 7.29 -4.45 -2.59
N PHE A 3 6.25 -4.36 -3.42
CA PHE A 3 5.37 -3.20 -3.48
C PHE A 3 4.26 -3.33 -2.44
N TRP A 4 4.01 -2.29 -1.65
CA TRP A 4 3.02 -2.32 -0.58
C TRP A 4 1.89 -1.33 -0.80
N ASP A 5 0.66 -1.85 -0.83
CA ASP A 5 -0.55 -1.04 -0.74
C ASP A 5 -0.79 -0.52 0.69
N THR A 6 -1.54 0.58 0.81
CA THR A 6 -1.89 1.19 2.09
C THR A 6 -2.59 0.22 3.05
N SER A 7 -3.48 -0.65 2.56
CA SER A 7 -4.22 -1.61 3.39
C SER A 7 -3.30 -2.58 4.13
N ALA A 8 -2.18 -2.98 3.52
CA ALA A 8 -1.17 -3.85 4.14
C ALA A 8 -0.21 -3.09 5.07
N LEU A 9 -0.06 -1.78 4.89
CA LEU A 9 0.81 -0.93 5.71
C LEU A 9 0.15 -0.43 7.00
N VAL A 10 -1.17 -0.18 7.00
CA VAL A 10 -1.89 0.30 8.20
C VAL A 10 -1.64 -0.58 9.43
N PRO A 11 -1.71 -1.93 9.33
CA PRO A 11 -1.51 -2.83 10.47
C PRO A 11 -0.10 -2.82 11.08
N LEU A 12 0.89 -2.22 10.41
CA LEU A 12 2.25 -2.03 10.96
C LEU A 12 2.32 -0.90 12.00
N PHE A 13 1.37 0.04 11.96
CA PHE A 13 1.37 1.23 12.83
C PHE A 13 0.19 1.26 13.79
N VAL A 14 -0.91 0.61 13.42
CA VAL A 14 -2.13 0.53 14.21
C VAL A 14 -2.44 -0.93 14.47
N ALA A 15 -2.79 -1.27 15.72
CA ALA A 15 -3.11 -2.64 16.07
C ALA A 15 -4.42 -3.06 15.41
N GLU A 16 -4.35 -4.07 14.54
CA GLU A 16 -5.46 -4.66 13.80
C GLU A 16 -5.27 -6.19 13.76
N SER A 17 -6.31 -6.94 13.34
CA SER A 17 -6.23 -8.40 13.25
C SER A 17 -5.08 -8.89 12.36
N GLN A 18 -4.77 -8.13 11.32
CA GLN A 18 -3.73 -8.44 10.34
C GLN A 18 -2.33 -7.96 10.74
N SER A 19 -2.15 -7.30 11.92
CA SER A 19 -0.84 -6.76 12.33
C SER A 19 0.26 -7.83 12.38
N ARG A 20 -0.08 -9.07 12.78
CA ARG A 20 0.89 -10.17 12.81
C ARG A 20 1.33 -10.58 11.41
N ALA A 21 0.39 -10.66 10.47
CA ALA A 21 0.67 -11.02 9.08
C ALA A 21 1.56 -9.95 8.41
N ALA A 22 1.16 -8.68 8.50
CA ALA A 22 1.95 -7.56 7.96
C ALA A 22 3.38 -7.53 8.54
N ALA A 23 3.54 -7.71 9.86
CA ALA A 23 4.85 -7.77 10.49
C ALA A 23 5.64 -9.04 10.12
N GLY A 24 4.98 -10.14 9.75
CA GLY A 24 5.61 -11.32 9.16
C GLY A 24 6.20 -10.98 7.79
N PHE A 25 5.37 -10.47 6.89
CA PHE A 25 5.79 -10.11 5.53
C PHE A 25 6.92 -9.07 5.51
N LEU A 26 6.88 -8.05 6.37
CA LEU A 26 7.95 -7.06 6.47
C LEU A 26 9.26 -7.66 7.01
N ARG A 27 9.20 -8.68 7.87
CA ARG A 27 10.41 -9.36 8.38
C ARG A 27 11.02 -10.28 7.34
N ASP A 28 10.20 -10.94 6.54
CA ASP A 28 10.66 -11.84 5.48
C ASP A 28 11.34 -11.06 4.35
N ASP A 29 10.87 -9.84 4.07
CA ASP A 29 11.47 -8.92 3.10
C ASP A 29 11.31 -7.45 3.56
N PRO A 30 12.37 -6.81 4.05
CA PRO A 30 12.31 -5.46 4.61
C PRO A 30 12.34 -4.34 3.55
N ASP A 31 12.58 -4.66 2.29
CA ASP A 31 12.69 -3.68 1.21
C ASP A 31 11.28 -3.31 0.71
N VAL A 32 10.81 -2.13 1.14
CA VAL A 32 9.45 -1.64 0.87
C VAL A 32 9.46 -0.60 -0.25
N VAL A 33 8.64 -0.84 -1.27
CA VAL A 33 8.30 0.13 -2.33
C VAL A 33 6.86 0.59 -2.14
N VAL A 34 6.62 1.90 -2.27
CA VAL A 34 5.29 2.51 -2.10
C VAL A 34 5.01 3.54 -3.18
N TRP A 35 3.73 3.81 -3.40
CA TRP A 35 3.28 4.94 -4.20
C TRP A 35 3.43 6.27 -3.44
N THR A 36 3.73 7.37 -4.14
CA THR A 36 3.92 8.69 -3.49
C THR A 36 2.71 9.15 -2.66
N LEU A 37 1.48 8.80 -3.07
CA LEU A 37 0.28 9.17 -2.33
C LEU A 37 -0.05 8.22 -1.16
N THR A 38 0.61 7.07 -1.04
CA THR A 38 0.43 6.12 0.08
C THR A 38 0.64 6.78 1.44
N ARG A 39 1.56 7.76 1.55
CA ARG A 39 1.75 8.53 2.78
C ARG A 39 0.49 9.30 3.17
N VAL A 40 -0.16 9.93 2.21
CA VAL A 40 -1.40 10.68 2.43
C VAL A 40 -2.53 9.72 2.80
N GLU A 41 -2.60 8.56 2.14
CA GLU A 41 -3.60 7.53 2.44
C GLU A 41 -3.44 7.00 3.87
N LEU A 42 -2.22 6.67 4.32
CA LEU A 42 -1.92 6.26 5.69
C LEU A 42 -2.31 7.32 6.72
N LEU A 43 -1.91 8.58 6.49
CA LEU A 43 -2.30 9.69 7.36
C LEU A 43 -3.82 9.90 7.39
N SER A 44 -4.50 9.69 6.26
CA SER A 44 -5.96 9.77 6.18
C SER A 44 -6.63 8.65 6.98
N ALA A 45 -6.08 7.43 6.94
CA ALA A 45 -6.56 6.29 7.72
C ALA A 45 -6.42 6.56 9.22
N PHE A 46 -5.27 7.09 9.67
CA PHE A 46 -5.08 7.50 11.06
C PHE A 46 -6.05 8.62 11.46
N ALA A 47 -6.23 9.63 10.60
CA ALA A 47 -7.16 10.72 10.88
C ALA A 47 -8.62 10.24 10.99
N ARG A 48 -9.03 9.29 10.14
CA ARG A 48 -10.35 8.65 10.19
C ARG A 48 -10.53 7.90 11.52
N ARG A 49 -9.56 7.08 11.92
CA ARG A 49 -9.62 6.33 13.18
C ARG A 49 -9.66 7.24 14.41
N ARG A 50 -8.93 8.36 14.39
CA ARG A 50 -9.00 9.36 15.47
C ARG A 50 -10.39 9.98 15.62
N ARG A 51 -11.14 10.14 14.52
CA ARG A 51 -12.51 10.70 14.56
C ARG A 51 -13.52 9.68 15.08
N SER A 52 -13.32 8.39 14.82
CA SER A 52 -14.19 7.33 15.33
C SER A 52 -13.86 6.92 16.76
N GLU A 53 -12.61 7.04 17.19
CA GLU A 53 -12.12 6.59 18.50
C GLU A 53 -11.30 7.69 19.19
N ALA A 54 -11.95 8.52 20.01
CA ALA A 54 -11.28 9.63 20.70
C ALA A 54 -10.12 9.16 21.61
N THR A 55 -10.25 7.98 22.21
CA THR A 55 -9.23 7.34 23.05
C THR A 55 -7.96 6.96 22.28
N ALA A 56 -8.04 6.75 20.96
CA ALA A 56 -6.90 6.40 20.12
C ALA A 56 -5.98 7.58 19.80
N ALA A 57 -6.36 8.83 20.14
CA ALA A 57 -5.63 10.03 19.75
C ALA A 57 -4.15 10.03 20.18
N ARG A 58 -3.82 9.51 21.37
CA ARG A 58 -2.43 9.43 21.84
C ARG A 58 -1.63 8.40 21.04
N GLN A 59 -2.19 7.21 20.83
CA GLN A 59 -1.56 6.14 20.06
C GLN A 59 -1.31 6.57 18.61
N LEU A 60 -2.30 7.21 17.96
CA LEU A 60 -2.18 7.65 16.57
C LEU A 60 -1.15 8.78 16.38
N ARG A 61 -0.87 9.60 17.41
CA ARG A 61 0.27 10.53 17.37
C ARG A 61 1.61 9.80 17.38
N VAL A 62 1.72 8.69 18.11
CA VAL A 62 2.93 7.84 18.12
C VAL A 62 3.09 7.16 16.76
N ALA A 63 2.02 6.53 16.25
CA ALA A 63 1.96 5.90 14.93
C ALA A 63 2.38 6.87 13.82
N ARG A 64 1.88 8.12 13.84
CA ARG A 64 2.30 9.16 12.89
C ARG A 64 3.81 9.42 12.95
N ARG A 65 4.40 9.56 14.15
CA ARG A 65 5.86 9.78 14.26
C ARG A 65 6.65 8.59 13.74
N GLN A 66 6.21 7.38 14.05
CA GLN A 66 6.84 6.14 13.56
C GLN A 66 6.76 6.02 12.03
N LEU A 67 5.60 6.33 11.45
CA LEU A 67 5.41 6.39 9.99
C LEU A 67 6.41 7.35 9.36
N LEU A 68 6.48 8.59 9.86
CA LEU A 68 7.37 9.61 9.29
C LEU A 68 8.84 9.23 9.38
N ALA A 69 9.28 8.65 10.50
CA ALA A 69 10.65 8.17 10.66
C ALA A 69 10.94 6.93 9.80
N THR A 70 9.93 6.11 9.52
CA THR A 70 10.09 4.91 8.69
C THR A 70 10.10 5.23 7.20
N TRP A 71 9.34 6.24 6.79
CA TRP A 71 9.18 6.64 5.39
C TRP A 71 10.51 6.93 4.70
N GLU A 72 11.48 7.51 5.42
CA GLU A 72 12.83 7.82 4.89
C GLU A 72 13.62 6.57 4.45
N ARG A 73 13.18 5.37 4.83
CA ARG A 73 13.81 4.10 4.49
C ARG A 73 13.12 3.36 3.34
N TRP A 74 11.96 3.86 2.88
CA TRP A 74 11.19 3.22 1.84
C TRP A 74 11.49 3.84 0.48
N SER A 75 11.45 3.01 -0.56
CA SER A 75 11.56 3.47 -1.93
C SER A 75 10.20 3.99 -2.41
N GLU A 76 10.18 5.23 -2.87
CA GLU A 76 8.94 5.89 -3.30
C GLU A 76 8.88 5.99 -4.82
N VAL A 77 7.81 5.46 -5.42
CA VAL A 77 7.50 5.70 -6.84
C VAL A 77 6.92 7.10 -6.95
N THR A 78 7.65 8.01 -7.59
CA THR A 78 7.28 9.43 -7.74
C THR A 78 6.92 9.82 -9.17
N ALA A 79 6.96 8.88 -10.11
CA ALA A 79 6.70 9.12 -11.53
C ALA A 79 5.19 9.24 -11.84
N VAL A 80 4.56 10.31 -11.35
CA VAL A 80 3.10 10.54 -11.42
C VAL A 80 2.53 10.40 -12.83
N ASP A 81 3.17 10.95 -13.85
CA ASP A 81 2.64 10.86 -15.21
C ASP A 81 2.69 9.44 -15.78
N LEU A 82 3.70 8.64 -15.42
CA LEU A 82 3.75 7.22 -15.83
C LEU A 82 2.65 6.43 -15.12
N VAL A 83 2.55 6.61 -13.81
CA VAL A 83 1.53 5.95 -12.98
C VAL A 83 0.12 6.29 -13.45
N ARG A 84 -0.16 7.56 -13.74
CA ARG A 84 -1.47 8.01 -14.25
C ARG A 84 -1.87 7.25 -15.51
N ARG A 85 -0.96 7.16 -16.50
CA ARG A 85 -1.25 6.46 -17.77
C ARG A 85 -1.58 4.98 -17.57
N ARG A 86 -0.88 4.31 -16.65
CA ARG A 86 -1.19 2.91 -16.31
C ARG A 86 -2.55 2.81 -15.59
N ALA A 87 -2.79 3.68 -14.62
CA ALA A 87 -4.02 3.70 -13.84
C ALA A 87 -5.28 3.97 -14.68
N GLU A 88 -5.19 4.84 -15.70
CA GLU A 88 -6.27 5.09 -16.66
C GLU A 88 -6.70 3.79 -17.37
N ARG A 89 -5.75 3.00 -17.87
CA ARG A 89 -6.05 1.68 -18.46
C ARG A 89 -6.62 0.70 -17.43
N ILE A 90 -6.03 0.65 -16.24
CA ILE A 90 -6.42 -0.29 -15.17
C ILE A 90 -7.86 -0.02 -14.72
N VAL A 91 -8.25 1.25 -14.50
CA VAL A 91 -9.60 1.58 -14.03
C VAL A 91 -10.70 1.32 -15.07
N GLU A 92 -10.35 1.31 -16.37
CA GLU A 92 -11.27 0.91 -17.43
C GLU A 92 -11.43 -0.62 -17.53
N THR A 93 -10.42 -1.38 -17.10
CA THR A 93 -10.37 -2.85 -17.20
C THR A 93 -10.88 -3.55 -15.93
N HIS A 94 -10.69 -2.93 -14.77
CA HIS A 94 -10.99 -3.49 -13.46
C HIS A 94 -11.99 -2.60 -12.71
N PRO A 95 -12.96 -3.18 -11.98
CA PRO A 95 -13.94 -2.41 -11.20
C PRO A 95 -13.32 -1.84 -9.91
N LEU A 96 -12.32 -0.97 -10.05
CA LEU A 96 -11.55 -0.38 -8.96
C LEU A 96 -11.90 1.11 -8.77
N ARG A 97 -11.58 1.63 -7.58
CA ARG A 97 -11.53 3.08 -7.38
C ARG A 97 -10.23 3.62 -7.98
N ALA A 98 -10.23 4.91 -8.30
CA ALA A 98 -9.06 5.57 -8.88
C ALA A 98 -7.79 5.41 -8.01
N ALA A 99 -7.91 5.47 -6.68
CA ALA A 99 -6.78 5.28 -5.77
C ALA A 99 -6.18 3.87 -5.88
N ASP A 100 -7.03 2.84 -5.90
CA ASP A 100 -6.59 1.45 -6.00
C ASP A 100 -5.95 1.16 -7.38
N ALA A 101 -6.48 1.77 -8.45
CA ALA A 101 -5.89 1.70 -9.78
C ALA A 101 -4.54 2.43 -9.87
N LEU A 102 -4.38 3.56 -9.17
CA LEU A 102 -3.10 4.28 -9.06
C LEU A 102 -2.05 3.48 -8.31
N GLN A 103 -2.44 2.73 -7.26
CA GLN A 103 -1.55 1.83 -6.53
C GLN A 103 -1.00 0.72 -7.43
N ILE A 104 -1.87 0.03 -8.18
CA ILE A 104 -1.43 -0.99 -9.14
C ILE A 104 -0.58 -0.34 -10.26
N GLY A 105 -0.99 0.82 -10.78
CA GLY A 105 -0.21 1.55 -11.77
C GLY A 105 1.19 1.93 -11.29
N ALA A 106 1.33 2.27 -10.00
CA ALA A 106 2.63 2.54 -9.37
C ALA A 106 3.47 1.28 -9.23
N ALA A 107 2.85 0.15 -8.89
CA ALA A 107 3.54 -1.14 -8.87
C ALA A 107 4.05 -1.54 -10.26
N VAL A 108 3.26 -1.32 -11.32
CA VAL A 108 3.68 -1.62 -12.71
C VAL A 108 4.90 -0.79 -13.09
N VAL A 109 4.92 0.49 -12.70
CA VAL A 109 6.08 1.36 -12.93
C VAL A 109 7.30 0.90 -12.12
N ALA A 110 7.11 0.49 -10.86
CA ALA A 110 8.19 -0.03 -10.03
C ALA A 110 8.77 -1.35 -10.56
N ALA A 111 7.94 -2.17 -11.19
CA ALA A 111 8.29 -3.44 -11.79
C ALA A 111 8.82 -3.29 -13.23
N GLU A 112 9.07 -2.07 -13.70
CA GLU A 112 9.56 -1.78 -15.06
C GLU A 112 8.69 -2.41 -16.17
N ASP A 113 7.36 -2.38 -15.97
CA ASP A 113 6.36 -3.02 -16.84
C ASP A 113 6.49 -4.57 -16.94
N ASP A 114 7.17 -5.21 -15.98
CA ASP A 114 7.22 -6.68 -15.76
C ASP A 114 6.63 -7.08 -14.39
N PRO A 115 5.30 -7.18 -14.25
CA PRO A 115 4.62 -7.40 -12.97
C PRO A 115 5.01 -8.66 -12.19
N ASP A 116 5.49 -9.72 -12.86
CA ASP A 116 5.91 -10.97 -12.20
C ASP A 116 7.22 -10.79 -11.40
N SER A 117 7.99 -9.73 -11.71
CA SER A 117 9.28 -9.44 -11.06
C SER A 117 9.17 -8.84 -9.65
N LEU A 118 7.99 -8.34 -9.26
CA LEU A 118 7.80 -7.58 -8.02
C LEU A 118 6.52 -8.01 -7.29
N PRO A 119 6.60 -8.69 -6.14
CA PRO A 119 5.42 -9.06 -5.38
C PRO A 119 4.61 -7.83 -4.92
N PHE A 120 3.28 -7.93 -4.99
CA PHE A 120 2.34 -6.89 -4.58
C PHE A 120 1.63 -7.28 -3.28
N VAL A 121 1.86 -6.52 -2.22
CA VAL A 121 1.29 -6.79 -0.89
C VAL A 121 0.05 -5.93 -0.68
N THR A 122 -1.12 -6.56 -0.56
CA THR A 122 -2.38 -5.88 -0.29
C THR A 122 -3.32 -6.74 0.55
N PHE A 123 -4.09 -6.10 1.42
CA PHE A 123 -5.15 -6.72 2.21
C PHE A 123 -6.55 -6.34 1.69
N ASP A 124 -6.62 -5.68 0.53
CA ASP A 124 -7.87 -5.42 -0.19
C ASP A 124 -8.11 -6.49 -1.26
N GLU A 125 -9.20 -7.25 -1.14
CA GLU A 125 -9.51 -8.38 -2.03
C GLU A 125 -9.76 -7.95 -3.48
N ALA A 126 -10.39 -6.79 -3.70
CA ALA A 126 -10.69 -6.30 -5.04
C ALA A 126 -9.41 -5.83 -5.74
N GLN A 127 -8.52 -5.16 -5.01
CA GLN A 127 -7.21 -4.77 -5.50
C GLN A 127 -6.32 -5.99 -5.75
N ALA A 128 -6.33 -7.00 -4.88
CA ALA A 128 -5.61 -8.26 -5.06
C ALA A 128 -6.01 -8.94 -6.38
N ALA A 129 -7.31 -9.18 -6.58
CA ALA A 129 -7.82 -9.82 -7.78
C ALA A 129 -7.58 -9.02 -9.08
N ALA A 130 -7.40 -7.70 -8.97
CA ALA A 130 -6.99 -6.88 -10.10
C ALA A 130 -5.48 -6.98 -10.35
N ALA A 131 -4.65 -6.89 -9.31
CA ALA A 131 -3.20 -7.01 -9.42
C ALA A 131 -2.78 -8.39 -9.98
N GLU A 132 -3.41 -9.49 -9.56
CA GLU A 132 -3.17 -10.82 -10.12
C GLU A 132 -3.49 -10.87 -11.62
N ARG A 133 -4.59 -10.24 -12.06
CA ARG A 133 -4.96 -10.17 -13.48
C ARG A 133 -4.04 -9.26 -14.29
N GLU A 134 -3.37 -8.32 -13.62
CA GLU A 134 -2.29 -7.51 -14.20
C GLU A 134 -0.94 -8.23 -14.20
N GLY A 135 -0.86 -9.45 -13.64
CA GLY A 135 0.32 -10.32 -13.69
C GLY A 135 1.18 -10.29 -12.42
N PHE A 136 0.76 -9.62 -11.35
CA PHE A 136 1.51 -9.60 -10.10
C PHE A 136 1.34 -10.90 -9.31
N HIS A 137 2.41 -11.33 -8.65
CA HIS A 137 2.30 -12.24 -7.51
C HIS A 137 1.80 -11.47 -6.28
N VAL A 138 0.58 -11.75 -5.84
CA VAL A 138 -0.04 -11.05 -4.70
C VAL A 138 0.23 -11.78 -3.38
N ILE A 139 0.55 -10.99 -2.35
CA ILE A 139 0.71 -11.45 -0.97
C ILE A 139 -0.36 -10.77 -0.11
N GLY A 140 -1.32 -11.55 0.39
CA GLY A 140 -2.39 -11.11 1.29
C GLY A 140 -2.34 -11.85 2.64
N PRO A 141 -3.23 -11.53 3.58
CA PRO A 141 -3.39 -12.33 4.79
C PRO A 141 -4.08 -13.66 4.44
N ASP A 142 -3.71 -14.75 5.13
CA ASP A 142 -4.38 -16.06 5.02
C ASP A 142 -5.89 -15.98 5.31
#